data_AF-A0A0Q4ECT9-F1
#
_entry.id   AF-A0A0Q4ECT9-F1
#
_cell.length_a   1.000
_cell.length_b   1.000
_cell.length_c   1.000
_cell.angle_alpha   90.00
_cell.angle_beta   90.00
_cell.angle_gamma   90.00
#
_symmetry.space_group_name_H-M   'P 1'
#
loop_
_entity.id
_entity.type
_entity.pdbx_description
1 polymer ?
#
loop_
_entity_poly.entity_id
_entity_poly.type
_entity_poly.pdbx_seq_one_letter_code
_entity_poly.pdbx_strand_id
1 'polypeptide(L)'
;MITKSILLASLVPALLLGGCMGTENRGLESIHQPVVSRSDYALDLGVSGGALASGEQQRLAGWMNAMRLGYGDRVAIDDPAGEGPAAHGDVAAVVASYGLLLSDDAPVTPASVTPGSIRVVVSRMRAQVPHCPDWSRNATNEFESNTSSNFGCAINSNLAAMIANPADLVRGKEGAETTDTAASYKAIDTYRKKAPTGAGSLAAATPGGK
;
A
#
# COMPACT_ATOMS: atom_id res chain seq x y z
N MET A 1 -48.61 -45.82 -8.39
CA MET A 1 -47.23 -45.28 -8.37
C MET A 1 -47.13 -43.79 -8.76
N ILE A 2 -48.18 -43.19 -9.34
CA ILE A 2 -48.15 -41.79 -9.86
C ILE A 2 -48.36 -40.73 -8.75
N THR A 3 -49.02 -41.06 -7.65
CA THR A 3 -49.35 -40.12 -6.56
C THR A 3 -48.19 -39.77 -5.64
N LYS A 4 -47.16 -40.63 -5.52
CA LYS A 4 -45.95 -40.33 -4.71
C LYS A 4 -45.01 -39.34 -5.42
N SER A 5 -44.99 -39.33 -6.76
CA SER A 5 -44.13 -38.44 -7.55
C SER A 5 -44.60 -36.98 -7.55
N ILE A 6 -45.90 -36.74 -7.36
CA ILE A 6 -46.47 -35.38 -7.33
C ILE A 6 -46.15 -34.66 -6.01
N LEU A 7 -46.10 -35.39 -4.89
CA LEU A 7 -45.73 -34.83 -3.56
C LEU A 7 -44.25 -34.41 -3.45
N LEU A 8 -43.35 -35.05 -4.22
CA LEU A 8 -41.93 -34.67 -4.28
C LEU A 8 -41.69 -33.43 -5.15
N ALA A 9 -42.52 -33.19 -6.18
CA ALA A 9 -42.38 -32.05 -7.08
C ALA A 9 -42.76 -30.71 -6.42
N SER A 10 -43.66 -30.72 -5.42
CA SER A 10 -44.08 -29.51 -4.69
C SER A 10 -43.13 -29.07 -3.57
N LEU A 11 -42.16 -29.90 -3.17
CA LEU A 11 -41.19 -29.54 -2.13
C LEU A 11 -39.97 -28.76 -2.67
N VAL A 12 -39.68 -28.88 -3.98
CA VAL A 12 -38.52 -28.23 -4.62
C VAL A 12 -38.60 -26.69 -4.63
N PRO A 13 -39.77 -26.05 -4.88
CA PRO A 13 -39.86 -24.59 -4.83
C PRO A 13 -39.69 -24.01 -3.42
N ALA A 14 -40.03 -24.77 -2.37
CA ALA A 14 -39.91 -24.33 -0.98
C ALA A 14 -38.45 -24.18 -0.53
N LEU A 15 -37.53 -24.94 -1.11
CA LEU A 15 -36.09 -24.82 -0.87
C LEU A 15 -35.47 -23.58 -1.54
N LEU A 16 -36.12 -22.99 -2.55
CA LEU A 16 -35.65 -21.77 -3.22
C LEU A 16 -35.96 -20.48 -2.43
N LEU A 17 -36.83 -20.56 -1.41
CA LEU A 17 -37.18 -19.43 -0.55
C LEU A 17 -36.21 -19.23 0.62
N GLY A 18 -35.27 -20.16 0.86
CA GLY A 18 -34.22 -20.02 1.87
C GLY A 18 -33.06 -19.10 1.47
N GLY A 19 -33.05 -18.57 0.24
CA GLY A 19 -31.94 -17.78 -0.31
C GLY A 19 -31.81 -16.34 0.22
N CYS A 20 -32.71 -15.89 1.10
CA CYS A 20 -32.68 -14.52 1.66
C CYS A 20 -31.97 -14.42 3.02
N MET A 21 -31.11 -15.37 3.37
CA MET A 21 -30.21 -15.21 4.53
C MET A 21 -28.83 -14.76 4.01
N GLY A 22 -28.75 -13.50 3.60
CA GLY A 22 -27.48 -12.85 3.24
C GLY A 22 -26.63 -12.58 4.48
N THR A 23 -25.59 -11.77 4.34
CA THR A 23 -24.61 -11.50 5.41
C THR A 23 -25.27 -10.88 6.66
N GLU A 24 -25.36 -11.63 7.76
CA GLU A 24 -25.87 -11.16 9.06
C GLU A 24 -24.72 -10.67 9.96
N ASN A 25 -24.92 -9.55 10.64
CA ASN A 25 -23.93 -8.97 11.54
C ASN A 25 -24.56 -7.99 12.54
N ARG A 26 -24.77 -8.43 13.77
CA ARG A 26 -25.33 -7.58 14.85
C ARG A 26 -24.29 -6.70 15.54
N GLY A 27 -23.02 -6.84 15.18
CA GLY A 27 -21.92 -5.98 15.65
C GLY A 27 -21.71 -4.77 14.74
N LEU A 28 -20.75 -3.92 15.11
CA LEU A 28 -20.28 -2.81 14.26
C LEU A 28 -19.02 -3.16 13.47
N GLU A 29 -18.54 -4.39 13.59
CA GLU A 29 -17.35 -4.85 12.90
C GLU A 29 -17.62 -4.99 11.41
N SER A 30 -16.60 -4.70 10.60
CA SER A 30 -16.69 -4.96 9.16
C SER A 30 -16.42 -6.43 8.87
N ILE A 31 -17.38 -7.14 8.29
CA ILE A 31 -17.17 -8.53 7.82
C ILE A 31 -16.23 -8.55 6.61
N HIS A 32 -16.41 -7.61 5.69
CA HIS A 32 -15.62 -7.51 4.46
C HIS A 32 -14.33 -6.72 4.72
N GLN A 33 -13.29 -7.41 5.18
CA GLN A 33 -11.99 -6.82 5.51
C GLN A 33 -11.06 -6.69 4.28
N PRO A 34 -10.19 -5.65 4.22
CA PRO A 34 -9.16 -5.58 3.20
C PRO A 34 -8.20 -6.77 3.31
N VAL A 35 -7.95 -7.42 2.18
CA VAL A 35 -6.91 -8.44 2.04
C VAL A 35 -5.74 -7.85 1.29
N VAL A 36 -4.55 -7.97 1.87
CA VAL A 36 -3.30 -7.53 1.25
C VAL A 36 -2.65 -8.70 0.53
N SER A 37 -2.37 -8.50 -0.76
CA SER A 37 -1.58 -9.40 -1.57
C SER A 37 -0.22 -8.78 -1.87
N ARG A 38 0.83 -9.61 -1.88
CA ARG A 38 2.21 -9.23 -2.21
C ARG A 38 2.68 -10.06 -3.40
N SER A 39 3.36 -9.43 -4.34
CA SER A 39 4.05 -10.10 -5.44
C SER A 39 5.46 -9.55 -5.55
N ASP A 40 6.44 -10.44 -5.50
CA ASP A 40 7.86 -10.10 -5.56
C ASP A 40 8.43 -10.57 -6.90
N TYR A 41 9.09 -9.65 -7.60
CA TYR A 41 9.75 -9.89 -8.89
C TYR A 41 11.24 -9.65 -8.72
N ALA A 42 12.06 -10.60 -9.14
CA ALA A 42 13.50 -10.53 -8.99
C ALA A 42 14.21 -10.50 -10.35
N LEU A 43 15.29 -9.73 -10.43
CA LEU A 43 16.21 -9.69 -11.56
C LEU A 43 17.64 -9.74 -11.05
N ASP A 44 18.38 -10.76 -11.48
CA ASP A 44 19.81 -10.88 -11.19
C ASP A 44 20.60 -10.09 -12.24
N LEU A 45 21.49 -9.22 -11.78
CA LEU A 45 22.35 -8.36 -12.59
C LEU A 45 23.81 -8.74 -12.37
N GLY A 46 24.57 -8.92 -13.44
CA GLY A 46 26.01 -9.17 -13.34
C GLY A 46 26.77 -8.00 -12.75
N VAL A 47 27.78 -8.30 -11.93
CA VAL A 47 28.70 -7.34 -11.34
C VAL A 47 30.10 -7.57 -11.91
N SER A 48 30.80 -6.49 -12.22
CA SER A 48 32.19 -6.52 -12.68
C SER A 48 32.98 -5.41 -11.99
N GLY A 49 34.04 -5.76 -11.25
CA GLY A 49 34.85 -4.78 -10.53
C GLY A 49 34.09 -4.04 -9.43
N GLY A 50 33.04 -4.63 -8.87
CA GLY A 50 32.20 -4.04 -7.82
C GLY A 50 31.09 -3.10 -8.31
N ALA A 51 31.04 -2.80 -9.61
CA ALA A 51 30.00 -2.02 -10.28
C ALA A 51 29.14 -2.91 -11.19
N LEU A 52 28.00 -2.39 -11.67
CA LEU A 52 27.19 -3.14 -12.63
C LEU A 52 27.99 -3.43 -13.91
N ALA A 53 27.89 -4.67 -14.40
CA ALA A 53 28.54 -5.05 -15.65
C ALA A 53 27.99 -4.22 -16.83
N SER A 54 28.78 -4.09 -17.89
CA SER A 54 28.39 -3.30 -19.06
C SER A 54 27.07 -3.80 -19.66
N GLY A 55 26.10 -2.89 -19.81
CA GLY A 55 24.76 -3.20 -20.34
C GLY A 55 23.72 -3.58 -19.29
N GLU A 56 24.11 -3.87 -18.04
CA GLU A 56 23.15 -4.25 -16.99
C GLU A 56 22.27 -3.06 -16.54
N GLN A 57 22.77 -1.83 -16.57
CA GLN A 57 21.95 -0.64 -16.29
C GLN A 57 20.80 -0.51 -17.31
N GLN A 58 21.07 -0.74 -18.60
CA GLN A 58 20.06 -0.70 -19.66
C GLN A 58 19.07 -1.87 -19.55
N ARG A 59 19.57 -3.05 -19.18
CA ARG A 59 18.72 -4.23 -18.92
C ARG A 59 17.79 -4.00 -17.73
N LEU A 60 18.31 -3.43 -16.65
CA LEU A 60 17.54 -3.02 -15.48
C LEU A 60 16.47 -2.00 -15.84
N ALA A 61 16.85 -0.92 -16.54
CA ALA A 61 15.90 0.11 -16.98
C ALA A 61 14.83 -0.48 -17.90
N GLY A 62 15.19 -1.34 -18.84
CA GLY A 62 14.23 -2.02 -19.73
C GLY A 62 13.25 -2.91 -18.98
N TRP A 63 13.73 -3.66 -17.99
CA TRP A 63 12.89 -4.49 -17.13
C TRP A 63 11.94 -3.66 -16.26
N MET A 64 12.43 -2.59 -15.65
CA MET A 64 11.60 -1.67 -14.86
C MET A 64 10.50 -1.01 -15.70
N ASN A 65 10.82 -0.60 -16.93
CA ASN A 65 9.84 -0.08 -17.86
C ASN A 65 8.80 -1.14 -18.26
N ALA A 66 9.23 -2.37 -18.54
CA ALA A 66 8.35 -3.48 -18.90
C ALA A 66 7.36 -3.83 -17.78
N MET A 67 7.81 -3.81 -16.53
CA MET A 67 6.96 -4.01 -15.35
C MET A 67 6.11 -2.79 -14.98
N ARG A 68 6.33 -1.65 -15.66
CA ARG A 68 5.68 -0.36 -15.41
C ARG A 68 5.80 0.01 -13.94
N LEU A 69 7.05 0.11 -13.47
CA LEU A 69 7.30 0.58 -12.11
C LEU A 69 6.68 1.96 -11.89
N GLY A 70 6.11 2.14 -10.72
CA GLY A 70 5.53 3.41 -10.33
C GLY A 70 5.31 3.51 -8.83
N TYR A 71 4.54 4.53 -8.46
CA TYR A 71 4.20 4.78 -7.07
C TYR A 71 3.57 3.54 -6.41
N GLY A 72 4.07 3.19 -5.22
CA GLY A 72 3.64 2.03 -4.43
C GLY A 72 4.50 0.77 -4.63
N ASP A 73 5.35 0.72 -5.67
CA ASP A 73 6.35 -0.34 -5.81
C ASP A 73 7.56 -0.06 -4.92
N ARG A 74 8.12 -1.11 -4.32
CA ARG A 74 9.34 -1.02 -3.52
C ARG A 74 10.46 -1.78 -4.19
N VAL A 75 11.61 -1.13 -4.34
CA VAL A 75 12.80 -1.71 -4.95
C VAL A 75 13.83 -1.91 -3.87
N ALA A 76 14.32 -3.13 -3.71
CA ALA A 76 15.38 -3.46 -2.77
C ALA A 76 16.52 -4.19 -3.50
N ILE A 77 17.71 -4.16 -2.91
CA ILE A 77 18.88 -4.88 -3.40
C ILE A 77 19.17 -6.01 -2.41
N ASP A 78 19.28 -7.22 -2.93
CA ASP A 78 19.73 -8.41 -2.23
C ASP A 78 21.16 -8.73 -2.72
N ASP A 79 22.13 -8.43 -1.87
CA ASP A 79 23.58 -8.63 -2.09
C ASP A 79 24.20 -9.30 -0.86
N PRO A 80 23.96 -10.61 -0.66
CA PRO A 80 24.37 -11.32 0.55
C PRO A 80 25.89 -11.49 0.68
N ALA A 81 26.60 -11.44 -0.45
CA ALA A 81 28.06 -11.58 -0.50
C ALA A 81 28.80 -10.23 -0.44
N GLY A 82 28.08 -9.11 -0.53
CA GLY A 82 28.65 -7.75 -0.50
C GLY A 82 29.53 -7.47 -1.72
N GLU A 83 29.21 -8.07 -2.86
CA GLU A 83 30.06 -8.05 -4.05
C GLU A 83 29.96 -6.74 -4.84
N GLY A 84 28.90 -5.95 -4.64
CA GLY A 84 28.55 -4.82 -5.52
C GLY A 84 28.31 -3.48 -4.84
N PRO A 85 29.14 -2.97 -3.91
CA PRO A 85 28.85 -1.69 -3.24
C PRO A 85 28.76 -0.49 -4.21
N ALA A 86 29.53 -0.48 -5.30
CA ALA A 86 29.38 0.55 -6.34
C ALA A 86 28.13 0.28 -7.22
N ALA A 87 27.81 -1.00 -7.46
CA ALA A 87 26.60 -1.40 -8.18
C ALA A 87 25.32 -0.94 -7.47
N HIS A 88 25.31 -0.81 -6.14
CA HIS A 88 24.16 -0.25 -5.41
C HIS A 88 23.88 1.20 -5.82
N GLY A 89 24.93 2.00 -6.01
CA GLY A 89 24.81 3.37 -6.53
C GLY A 89 24.29 3.42 -7.96
N ASP A 90 24.75 2.50 -8.82
CA ASP A 90 24.26 2.38 -10.20
C ASP A 90 22.77 2.01 -10.24
N VAL A 91 22.36 1.03 -9.44
CA VAL A 91 20.95 0.63 -9.30
C VAL A 91 20.13 1.80 -8.75
N ALA A 92 20.62 2.50 -7.72
CA ALA A 92 19.96 3.67 -7.16
C ALA A 92 19.73 4.77 -8.20
N ALA A 93 20.71 5.03 -9.07
CA ALA A 93 20.59 6.01 -10.14
C ALA A 93 19.48 5.64 -11.15
N VAL A 94 19.39 4.36 -11.53
CA VAL A 94 18.31 3.87 -12.40
C VAL A 94 16.96 3.99 -11.70
N VAL A 95 16.84 3.54 -10.45
CA VAL A 95 15.60 3.61 -9.66
C VAL A 95 15.13 5.06 -9.46
N ALA A 96 16.06 5.99 -9.20
CA ALA A 96 15.77 7.40 -9.04
C ALA A 96 15.19 8.04 -10.32
N SER A 97 15.56 7.55 -11.51
CA SER A 97 14.98 8.02 -12.78
C SER A 97 13.48 7.72 -12.91
N TYR A 98 12.97 6.75 -12.15
CA TYR A 98 11.54 6.44 -12.04
C TYR A 98 10.85 7.16 -10.87
N GLY A 99 11.55 8.06 -10.17
CA GLY A 99 11.02 8.77 -9.00
C GLY A 99 10.85 7.88 -7.77
N LEU A 100 11.54 6.75 -7.72
CA LEU A 100 11.52 5.79 -6.62
C LEU A 100 12.83 5.85 -5.81
N LEU A 101 12.78 5.30 -4.61
CA LEU A 101 13.95 5.14 -3.73
C LEU A 101 14.18 3.67 -3.45
N LEU A 102 15.43 3.31 -3.18
CA LEU A 102 15.75 1.99 -2.66
C LEU A 102 15.17 1.83 -1.25
N SER A 103 14.64 0.64 -0.99
CA SER A 103 14.08 0.24 0.29
C SER A 103 15.09 -0.64 1.02
N ASP A 104 15.22 -0.43 2.34
CA ASP A 104 16.08 -1.26 3.19
C ASP A 104 15.45 -2.65 3.50
N ASP A 105 14.16 -2.81 3.24
CA ASP A 105 13.38 -4.03 3.46
C ASP A 105 13.49 -4.95 2.23
N ALA A 106 14.65 -5.60 2.06
CA ALA A 106 14.85 -6.64 1.05
C ALA A 106 14.11 -7.92 1.49
N PRO A 107 13.13 -8.42 0.72
CA PRO A 107 12.49 -9.68 1.05
C PRO A 107 13.47 -10.85 0.99
N VAL A 108 13.24 -11.85 1.82
CA VAL A 108 13.93 -13.13 1.72
C VAL A 108 13.54 -13.79 0.39
N THR A 109 14.50 -13.85 -0.54
CA THR A 109 14.28 -14.51 -1.82
C THR A 109 14.52 -16.02 -1.69
N PRO A 110 13.73 -16.88 -2.34
CA PRO A 110 13.80 -18.34 -2.13
C PRO A 110 15.05 -18.99 -2.74
N ALA A 111 15.72 -18.32 -3.68
CA ALA A 111 16.90 -18.82 -4.37
C ALA A 111 18.15 -18.04 -3.90
N SER A 112 19.30 -18.71 -3.81
CA SER A 112 20.57 -18.00 -3.59
C SER A 112 20.87 -17.05 -4.75
N VAL A 113 21.51 -15.92 -4.46
CA VAL A 113 22.06 -15.03 -5.48
C VAL A 113 23.28 -15.70 -6.11
N THR A 114 23.40 -15.61 -7.44
CA THR A 114 24.54 -16.22 -8.16
C THR A 114 25.81 -15.45 -7.84
N PRO A 115 26.97 -16.10 -7.59
CA PRO A 115 28.23 -15.40 -7.43
C PRO A 115 28.56 -14.52 -8.63
N GLY A 116 29.10 -13.33 -8.39
CA GLY A 116 29.33 -12.29 -9.39
C GLY A 116 28.07 -11.53 -9.81
N SER A 117 26.98 -11.58 -9.03
CA SER A 117 25.73 -10.88 -9.33
C SER A 117 25.08 -10.30 -8.09
N ILE A 118 24.29 -9.25 -8.28
CA ILE A 118 23.35 -8.74 -7.27
C ILE A 118 21.92 -8.96 -7.75
N ARG A 119 21.00 -9.16 -6.82
CA ARG A 119 19.59 -9.32 -7.13
C ARG A 119 18.83 -8.04 -6.81
N VAL A 120 18.15 -7.48 -7.79
CA VAL A 120 17.19 -6.40 -7.58
C VAL A 120 15.81 -7.01 -7.44
N VAL A 121 15.13 -6.70 -6.34
CA VAL A 121 13.77 -7.18 -6.06
C VAL A 121 12.79 -6.03 -6.08
N VAL A 122 11.73 -6.18 -6.88
CA VAL A 122 10.58 -5.28 -6.91
C VAL A 122 9.43 -5.95 -6.20
N SER A 123 9.03 -5.41 -5.05
CA SER A 123 7.89 -5.84 -4.27
C SER A 123 6.69 -4.94 -4.56
N ARG A 124 5.59 -5.54 -5.04
CA ARG A 124 4.31 -4.85 -5.26
C ARG A 124 3.27 -5.38 -4.29
N MET A 125 2.67 -4.48 -3.52
CA MET A 125 1.55 -4.82 -2.64
C MET A 125 0.25 -4.17 -3.12
N ARG A 126 -0.86 -4.89 -2.96
CA ARG A 126 -2.22 -4.41 -3.31
C ARG A 126 -3.18 -4.78 -2.19
N ALA A 127 -3.95 -3.81 -1.72
CA ALA A 127 -5.09 -4.04 -0.84
C ALA A 127 -6.37 -4.12 -1.67
N GLN A 128 -7.18 -5.14 -1.44
CA GLN A 128 -8.51 -5.27 -2.05
C GLN A 128 -9.46 -5.95 -1.09
N VAL A 129 -10.74 -5.60 -1.15
CA VAL A 129 -11.78 -6.26 -0.37
C VAL A 129 -12.46 -7.29 -1.27
N PRO A 130 -12.31 -8.60 -1.01
CA PRO A 130 -12.90 -9.63 -1.85
C PRO A 130 -14.43 -9.67 -1.68
N HIS A 131 -15.13 -10.20 -2.68
CA HIS A 131 -16.60 -10.37 -2.69
C HIS A 131 -17.42 -9.07 -2.54
N CYS A 132 -16.85 -7.93 -2.95
CA CYS A 132 -17.54 -6.65 -2.99
C CYS A 132 -17.99 -6.25 -4.41
N PRO A 133 -19.13 -5.53 -4.57
CA PRO A 133 -20.07 -5.13 -3.51
C PRO A 133 -20.95 -6.29 -3.03
N ASP A 134 -21.44 -6.21 -1.78
CA ASP A 134 -22.34 -7.22 -1.20
C ASP A 134 -23.74 -6.62 -1.01
N TRP A 135 -24.69 -7.10 -1.82
CA TRP A 135 -26.12 -6.74 -1.74
C TRP A 135 -26.99 -7.95 -1.42
N SER A 136 -26.43 -8.94 -0.71
CA SER A 136 -27.15 -10.16 -0.33
C SER A 136 -28.34 -9.90 0.60
N ARG A 137 -28.37 -8.74 1.28
CA ARG A 137 -29.52 -8.27 2.06
C ARG A 137 -30.03 -6.93 1.56
N ASN A 138 -31.34 -6.71 1.72
CA ASN A 138 -32.00 -5.46 1.38
C ASN A 138 -31.44 -4.30 2.24
N ALA A 139 -31.16 -3.16 1.62
CA ALA A 139 -30.59 -1.99 2.29
C ALA A 139 -31.62 -1.07 2.98
N THR A 140 -32.92 -1.30 2.80
CA THR A 140 -33.99 -0.38 3.22
C THR A 140 -34.51 -0.65 4.63
N ASN A 141 -34.78 -1.91 4.99
CA ASN A 141 -35.39 -2.26 6.27
C ASN A 141 -34.50 -3.25 7.04
N GLU A 142 -34.14 -2.89 8.26
CA GLU A 142 -33.37 -3.73 9.18
C GLU A 142 -34.07 -3.78 10.54
N PHE A 143 -34.63 -4.93 10.89
CA PHE A 143 -35.37 -5.14 12.14
C PHE A 143 -34.57 -5.94 13.18
N GLU A 144 -33.48 -6.57 12.76
CA GLU A 144 -32.64 -7.44 13.60
C GLU A 144 -31.37 -6.71 14.10
N SER A 145 -31.34 -5.37 13.93
CA SER A 145 -30.23 -4.48 14.29
C SER A 145 -28.88 -4.90 13.71
N ASN A 146 -28.87 -5.47 12.49
CA ASN A 146 -27.62 -5.77 11.80
C ASN A 146 -27.03 -4.53 11.10
N THR A 147 -25.70 -4.50 10.91
CA THR A 147 -25.12 -3.64 9.87
C THR A 147 -25.56 -4.10 8.49
N SER A 148 -25.66 -3.17 7.54
CA SER A 148 -25.92 -3.50 6.13
C SER A 148 -24.91 -4.52 5.60
N SER A 149 -25.36 -5.45 4.74
CA SER A 149 -24.47 -6.41 4.06
C SER A 149 -23.33 -5.72 3.30
N ASN A 150 -23.57 -4.52 2.76
CA ASN A 150 -22.56 -3.74 2.06
C ASN A 150 -21.69 -2.85 2.96
N PHE A 151 -21.90 -2.84 4.30
CA PHE A 151 -21.21 -1.93 5.22
C PHE A 151 -19.69 -2.01 5.09
N GLY A 152 -19.14 -3.23 5.15
CA GLY A 152 -17.71 -3.43 5.03
C GLY A 152 -17.17 -3.08 3.66
N CYS A 153 -17.86 -3.47 2.60
CA CYS A 153 -17.49 -3.12 1.23
C CYS A 153 -17.43 -1.60 1.04
N ALA A 154 -18.44 -0.86 1.49
CA ALA A 154 -18.51 0.59 1.31
C ALA A 154 -17.39 1.36 2.03
N ILE A 155 -16.97 0.91 3.22
CA ILE A 155 -15.92 1.59 3.98
C ILE A 155 -14.53 1.08 3.57
N ASN A 156 -14.34 -0.24 3.57
CA ASN A 156 -13.03 -0.84 3.41
C ASN A 156 -12.52 -0.82 1.97
N SER A 157 -13.39 -0.77 0.95
CA SER A 157 -12.91 -0.59 -0.44
C SER A 157 -12.33 0.80 -0.66
N ASN A 158 -12.95 1.82 -0.05
CA ASN A 158 -12.45 3.19 -0.08
C ASN A 158 -11.14 3.30 0.71
N LEU A 159 -11.08 2.69 1.89
CA LEU A 159 -9.83 2.63 2.67
C LEU A 159 -8.70 1.96 1.88
N ALA A 160 -8.95 0.81 1.27
CA ALA A 160 -7.97 0.10 0.44
C ALA A 160 -7.48 0.94 -0.75
N ALA A 161 -8.34 1.78 -1.34
CA ALA A 161 -7.99 2.67 -2.44
C ALA A 161 -7.20 3.93 -2.00
N MET A 162 -7.42 4.42 -0.77
CA MET A 162 -6.75 5.61 -0.24
C MET A 162 -5.35 5.32 0.35
N ILE A 163 -5.09 4.09 0.76
CA ILE A 163 -3.84 3.75 1.44
C ILE A 163 -2.66 3.77 0.47
N ALA A 164 -1.65 4.57 0.82
CA ALA A 164 -0.40 4.68 0.07
C ALA A 164 0.42 3.38 0.08
N ASN A 165 0.52 2.73 1.26
CA ASN A 165 1.29 1.51 1.45
C ASN A 165 0.42 0.39 2.04
N PRO A 166 -0.03 -0.58 1.23
CA PRO A 166 -0.85 -1.69 1.72
C PRO A 166 -0.22 -2.52 2.84
N ALA A 167 1.12 -2.55 2.97
CA ALA A 167 1.79 -3.27 4.07
C ALA A 167 1.36 -2.77 5.47
N ASP A 168 0.99 -1.50 5.56
CA ASP A 168 0.63 -0.84 6.82
C ASP A 168 -0.69 -1.41 7.39
N LEU A 169 -1.54 -2.01 6.56
CA LEU A 169 -2.75 -2.71 7.01
C LEU A 169 -2.45 -4.00 7.78
N VAL A 170 -1.27 -4.59 7.58
CA VAL A 170 -0.89 -5.87 8.20
C VAL A 170 0.01 -5.65 9.40
N ARG A 171 1.09 -4.89 9.22
CA ARG A 171 2.13 -4.73 10.25
C ARG A 171 2.08 -3.39 10.97
N GLY A 172 1.29 -2.43 10.44
CA GLY A 172 1.43 -1.03 10.82
C GLY A 172 2.77 -0.46 10.34
N LYS A 173 2.88 0.87 10.38
CA LYS A 173 4.16 1.53 10.17
C LYS A 173 4.87 1.62 11.50
N GLU A 174 6.11 1.14 11.56
CA GLU A 174 6.97 1.39 12.71
C GLU A 174 7.11 2.91 12.89
N GLY A 175 6.86 3.39 14.11
CA GLY A 175 7.05 4.81 14.41
C GLY A 175 8.49 5.22 14.10
N ALA A 176 8.68 6.43 13.58
CA ALA A 176 10.03 6.96 13.45
C ALA A 176 10.73 6.88 14.82
N GLU A 177 11.98 6.40 14.85
CA GLU A 177 12.81 6.31 16.06
C GLU A 177 12.96 7.66 16.80
N THR A 178 12.57 8.76 16.15
CA THR A 178 12.73 10.11 16.65
C THR A 178 11.42 10.90 16.55
N THR A 179 10.52 10.70 17.53
CA THR A 179 9.86 11.90 18.07
C THR A 179 10.93 12.65 18.84
N ASP A 180 11.78 13.40 18.13
CA ASP A 180 12.76 14.27 18.79
C ASP A 180 11.97 15.37 19.50
N THR A 181 11.84 15.19 20.82
CA THR A 181 11.15 16.14 21.69
C THR A 181 11.81 17.52 21.62
N ALA A 182 13.13 17.58 21.32
CA ALA A 182 13.84 18.84 21.11
C ALA A 182 13.41 19.52 19.80
N ALA A 183 13.25 18.79 18.70
CA ALA A 183 12.71 19.33 17.45
C ALA A 183 11.25 19.81 17.62
N SER A 184 10.42 19.05 18.33
CA SER A 184 9.04 19.44 18.66
C SER A 184 8.98 20.70 19.52
N TYR A 185 9.86 20.80 20.53
CA TYR A 185 9.94 21.98 21.41
C TYR A 185 10.46 23.22 20.68
N LYS A 186 11.35 23.05 19.69
CA LYS A 186 11.92 24.16 18.91
C LYS A 186 10.86 24.97 18.17
N ALA A 187 9.82 24.32 17.63
CA ALA A 187 8.70 25.04 17.00
C ALA A 187 7.90 25.88 18.02
N ILE A 188 7.65 25.32 19.20
CA ILE A 188 6.96 26.01 20.31
C ILE A 188 7.80 27.20 20.81
N ASP A 189 9.10 27.00 21.02
CA ASP A 189 10.03 28.03 21.46
C ASP A 189 10.17 29.15 20.42
N THR A 190 10.24 28.81 19.13
CA THR A 190 10.25 29.79 18.04
C THR A 190 8.97 30.63 18.02
N TYR A 191 7.81 29.99 18.20
CA TYR A 191 6.53 30.71 18.29
C TYR A 191 6.49 31.66 19.49
N ARG A 192 6.96 31.22 20.66
CA ARG A 192 6.99 32.05 21.89
C ARG A 192 7.98 33.21 21.81
N LYS A 193 9.12 33.02 21.14
CA LYS A 193 10.17 34.04 20.99
C LYS A 193 9.93 35.00 19.81
N LYS A 194 9.01 34.67 18.90
CA LYS A 194 8.72 35.53 17.74
C LYS A 194 8.16 36.87 18.23
N ALA A 195 8.88 37.95 17.96
CA ALA A 195 8.43 39.29 18.29
C ALA A 195 7.09 39.60 17.58
N PRO A 196 6.12 40.24 18.27
CA PRO A 196 4.87 40.68 17.65
C PRO A 196 5.15 41.57 16.44
N THR A 197 4.36 41.40 15.36
CA THR A 197 4.54 42.17 14.11
C THR A 197 4.31 43.68 14.25
N GLY A 198 3.82 44.14 15.41
CA GLY A 198 3.70 45.56 15.78
C GLY A 198 4.83 46.08 16.68
N ALA A 199 5.85 45.28 16.99
CA ALA A 199 6.98 45.69 17.85
C ALA A 199 8.08 46.47 17.10
N GLY A 200 8.00 46.55 15.77
CA GLY A 200 8.88 47.41 14.97
C GLY A 200 8.38 48.85 14.91
N SER A 201 9.28 49.82 14.76
CA SER A 201 8.88 51.19 14.43
C SER A 201 8.14 51.20 13.09
N LEU A 202 7.05 51.96 13.02
CA LEU A 202 6.33 52.19 11.76
C LEU A 202 7.31 52.84 10.77
N ALA A 203 7.54 52.20 9.62
CA ALA A 203 8.27 52.82 8.53
C ALA A 203 7.50 54.08 8.11
N ALA A 204 8.14 55.24 8.14
CA ALA A 204 7.54 56.50 7.72
C ALA A 204 7.15 56.38 6.24
N ALA A 205 5.85 56.41 5.95
CA ALA A 205 5.37 56.49 4.58
C ALA A 205 5.74 57.85 4.01
N THR A 206 6.58 57.88 2.96
CA THR A 206 6.80 59.09 2.17
C THR A 206 5.49 59.45 1.46
N PRO A 207 4.89 60.63 1.69
CA PRO A 207 3.73 61.04 0.93
C PRO A 207 4.18 61.33 -0.50
N GLY A 208 3.89 60.42 -1.43
CA GLY A 208 3.98 60.67 -2.86
C GLY A 208 2.84 61.58 -3.29
N GLY A 209 3.03 62.89 -3.17
CA GLY A 209 2.17 63.92 -3.76
C GLY A 209 2.79 64.48 -5.04
N LYS A 210 1.98 64.60 -6.10
CA LYS A 210 2.29 65.40 -7.29
C LYS A 210 2.44 66.87 -6.95
#